data_AF-A0A1J3D4D7-F1
#
_entry.id   AF-A0A1J3D4D7-F1
#
_cell.length_a   1.000
_cell.length_b   1.000
_cell.length_c   1.000
_cell.angle_alpha   90.00
_cell.angle_beta   90.00
_cell.angle_gamma   90.00
#
_symmetry.space_group_name_H-M   'P 1'
#
loop_
_entity.id
_entity.type
_entity.pdbx_description
1 polymer ?
#
loop_
_entity_poly.entity_id
_entity_poly.type
_entity_poly.pdbx_seq_one_letter_code
_entity_poly.pdbx_strand_id
1 'polypeptide(L)'
;CIWGWDNLPRTLLMYYTNFLSTPEGYFHTVICNAPEYSSTVVNHDLHYISWDRPPKQHPRTLNINDTEKMIASGAVFARKFKHSDPALDKIDKELLG
;
A
#
# COMPACT_ATOMS: atom_id res chain seq x y z
N CYS A 1 -21.36 -8.59 1.43
CA CYS A 1 -21.74 -9.64 2.38
C CYS A 1 -21.39 -11.00 1.77
N ILE A 2 -20.65 -11.90 2.44
CA ILE A 2 -20.25 -13.23 1.94
C ILE A 2 -21.40 -14.25 2.15
N TRP A 3 -22.62 -13.90 1.76
CA TRP A 3 -23.81 -14.72 2.03
C TRP A 3 -24.52 -14.97 0.71
N GLY A 4 -24.16 -16.08 0.05
CA GLY A 4 -24.71 -16.50 -1.24
C GLY A 4 -23.72 -17.33 -2.04
N TRP A 5 -24.20 -18.28 -2.84
CA TRP A 5 -23.36 -19.09 -3.72
C TRP A 5 -22.82 -18.27 -4.91
N ASP A 6 -23.61 -17.34 -5.43
CA ASP A 6 -23.20 -16.32 -6.39
C ASP A 6 -22.81 -15.04 -5.65
N ASN A 7 -21.57 -14.98 -5.15
CA ASN A 7 -21.03 -13.74 -4.61
C ASN A 7 -19.65 -13.45 -5.20
N LEU A 8 -19.51 -12.27 -5.80
CA LEU A 8 -18.30 -11.81 -6.45
C LEU A 8 -17.04 -11.93 -5.56
N PRO A 9 -17.06 -11.55 -4.27
CA PRO A 9 -15.90 -11.72 -3.39
C PRO A 9 -15.41 -13.17 -3.29
N ARG A 10 -16.31 -14.16 -3.18
CA ARG A 10 -15.97 -15.58 -3.10
C ARG A 10 -15.42 -16.11 -4.41
N THR A 11 -16.03 -15.76 -5.54
CA THR A 11 -15.54 -16.15 -6.87
C THR A 11 -14.14 -15.59 -7.10
N LEU A 12 -13.92 -14.31 -6.79
CA LEU A 12 -12.60 -13.70 -6.88
C LEU A 12 -11.63 -14.34 -5.89
N LEU A 13 -12.04 -14.67 -4.67
CA LEU A 13 -11.17 -15.33 -3.69
C LEU A 13 -10.64 -16.66 -4.25
N MET A 14 -11.51 -17.50 -4.80
CA MET A 14 -11.14 -18.78 -5.44
C MET A 14 -10.24 -18.59 -6.66
N TYR A 15 -10.42 -17.52 -7.42
CA TYR A 15 -9.55 -17.21 -8.55
C TYR A 15 -8.16 -16.77 -8.07
N TYR A 16 -8.11 -15.85 -7.12
CA TYR A 16 -6.89 -15.24 -6.61
C TYR A 16 -6.06 -16.18 -5.70
N THR A 17 -6.57 -17.35 -5.28
CA THR A 17 -5.76 -18.35 -4.56
C THR A 17 -4.64 -18.94 -5.42
N ASN A 18 -4.76 -18.87 -6.75
CA ASN A 18 -3.77 -19.38 -7.70
C ASN A 18 -3.01 -18.24 -8.43
N PHE A 19 -3.07 -17.02 -7.89
CA PHE A 19 -2.48 -15.83 -8.50
C PHE A 19 -1.26 -15.35 -7.69
N LEU A 20 -0.22 -14.86 -8.36
CA LEU A 20 0.96 -14.29 -7.68
C LEU A 20 0.61 -12.93 -7.08
N SER A 21 1.10 -12.62 -5.88
CA SER A 21 0.83 -11.34 -5.19
C SER A 21 -0.67 -11.05 -5.05
N THR A 22 -1.47 -12.05 -4.69
CA THR A 22 -2.93 -11.97 -4.47
C THR A 22 -3.43 -10.66 -3.85
N PRO A 23 -2.84 -10.13 -2.74
CA PRO A 23 -3.35 -8.91 -2.12
C PRO A 23 -3.24 -7.65 -3.00
N GLU A 24 -2.33 -7.63 -3.97
CA GLU A 24 -2.14 -6.48 -4.88
C GLU A 24 -3.29 -6.34 -5.89
N GLY A 25 -4.05 -7.41 -6.15
CA GLY A 25 -5.19 -7.38 -7.08
C GLY A 25 -6.55 -7.60 -6.42
N TYR A 26 -6.64 -8.52 -5.45
CA TYR A 26 -7.94 -9.00 -4.93
C TYR A 26 -8.81 -7.87 -4.38
N PHE A 27 -8.29 -7.05 -3.47
CA PHE A 27 -9.08 -6.02 -2.80
C PHE A 27 -9.54 -4.92 -3.76
N HIS A 28 -8.66 -4.48 -4.66
CA HIS A 28 -8.98 -3.51 -5.70
C HIS A 28 -10.09 -4.01 -6.61
N THR A 29 -9.99 -5.26 -7.09
CA THR A 29 -11.01 -5.85 -7.96
C THR A 29 -12.35 -5.97 -7.23
N VAL A 30 -12.37 -6.41 -5.97
CA VAL A 30 -13.61 -6.53 -5.19
C VAL A 30 -14.27 -5.16 -4.99
N ILE A 31 -13.53 -4.17 -4.49
CA ILE A 31 -14.13 -2.88 -4.10
C ILE A 31 -14.60 -2.06 -5.31
N CYS A 32 -13.86 -2.10 -6.43
CA CYS A 32 -14.23 -1.37 -7.64
C CYS A 32 -15.44 -1.98 -8.37
N ASN A 33 -15.74 -3.27 -8.14
CA ASN A 33 -16.89 -3.96 -8.73
C ASN A 33 -18.07 -4.12 -7.76
N ALA A 34 -18.03 -3.46 -6.60
CA ALA A 34 -19.14 -3.38 -5.66
C ALA A 34 -19.83 -2.01 -5.82
N PRO A 35 -21.03 -1.92 -6.44
CA PRO A 35 -21.71 -0.65 -6.70
C PRO A 35 -21.89 0.23 -5.45
N GLU A 36 -22.02 -0.39 -4.28
CA GLU A 36 -22.18 0.29 -3.00
C GLU A 36 -20.92 1.03 -2.54
N TYR A 37 -19.73 0.64 -3.02
CA TYR A 37 -18.44 1.18 -2.54
C TYR A 37 -17.60 1.82 -3.65
N SER A 38 -17.83 1.47 -4.91
CA SER A 38 -16.99 1.89 -6.05
C SER A 38 -16.88 3.41 -6.18
N SER A 39 -17.95 4.15 -5.84
CA SER A 39 -17.98 5.62 -5.85
C SER A 39 -17.19 6.27 -4.71
N THR A 40 -16.84 5.52 -3.67
CA THR A 40 -16.10 6.00 -2.50
C THR A 40 -14.62 5.61 -2.50
N VAL A 41 -14.15 4.93 -3.56
CA VAL A 41 -12.76 4.50 -3.67
C VAL A 41 -11.85 5.72 -3.88
N VAL A 42 -10.83 5.83 -3.03
CA VAL A 42 -9.73 6.79 -3.18
C VAL A 42 -8.51 6.04 -3.70
N ASN A 43 -7.95 6.48 -4.83
CA ASN A 43 -6.77 5.87 -5.46
C ASN A 43 -5.46 6.29 -4.77
N HIS A 44 -5.37 6.08 -3.46
CA HIS A 44 -4.19 6.39 -2.66
C HIS A 44 -4.16 5.53 -1.39
N ASP A 45 -3.08 4.81 -1.12
CA ASP A 45 -2.95 3.88 0.03
C ASP A 45 -2.33 4.53 1.28
N LEU A 46 -2.07 5.85 1.21
CA LEU A 46 -1.49 6.68 2.27
C LEU A 46 -0.03 6.38 2.61
N HIS A 47 0.67 5.58 1.80
CA HIS A 47 2.07 5.24 2.01
C HIS A 47 3.00 6.00 1.05
N TYR A 48 4.07 6.56 1.58
CA TYR A 48 5.24 6.93 0.79
C TYR A 48 6.09 5.69 0.52
N ILE A 49 6.18 5.31 -0.76
CA ILE A 49 6.95 4.16 -1.24
C ILE A 49 7.85 4.62 -2.39
N SER A 50 9.16 4.41 -2.24
CA SER A 50 10.14 4.76 -3.27
C SER A 50 10.57 3.53 -4.06
N TRP A 51 10.56 3.65 -5.39
CA TRP A 51 10.95 2.59 -6.33
C TRP A 51 12.16 3.00 -7.15
N ASP A 52 12.98 2.00 -7.51
CA ASP A 52 14.02 2.19 -8.52
C ASP A 52 13.40 2.52 -9.89
N ARG A 53 14.20 3.09 -10.80
CA ARG A 53 13.82 3.28 -12.21
C ARG A 53 14.85 2.59 -13.10
N PRO A 54 14.52 1.46 -13.75
CA PRO A 54 13.22 0.75 -13.73
C PRO A 54 12.90 0.11 -12.36
N PRO A 55 11.61 -0.10 -12.04
CA PRO A 55 11.21 -0.71 -10.78
C PRO A 55 11.67 -2.17 -10.69
N LYS A 56 12.15 -2.56 -9.50
CA LYS A 56 12.46 -3.96 -9.14
C LYS A 56 11.23 -4.63 -8.53
N GLN A 57 11.35 -5.90 -8.13
CA GLN A 57 10.27 -6.64 -7.44
C GLN A 57 9.87 -6.03 -6.08
N HIS A 58 10.80 -5.38 -5.39
CA HIS A 58 10.55 -4.78 -4.08
C HIS A 58 10.94 -3.31 -4.07
N PRO A 59 10.23 -2.46 -3.31
CA PRO A 59 10.58 -1.07 -3.19
C PRO A 59 11.95 -0.90 -2.53
N ARG A 60 12.57 0.24 -2.79
CA ARG A 60 13.85 0.63 -2.21
C ARG A 60 13.71 0.76 -0.69
N THR A 61 14.83 0.54 0.00
CA THR A 61 14.93 0.90 1.41
C THR A 61 15.19 2.40 1.51
N LEU A 62 14.33 3.10 2.25
CA LEU A 62 14.46 4.50 2.57
C LEU A 62 15.61 4.71 3.56
N ASN A 63 16.23 5.89 3.49
CA ASN A 63 17.28 6.34 4.39
C ASN A 63 17.10 7.85 4.67
N ILE A 64 18.01 8.46 5.43
CA ILE A 64 17.93 9.87 5.84
C ILE A 64 17.78 10.85 4.66
N ASN A 65 18.34 10.54 3.48
CA ASN A 65 18.25 11.41 2.30
C ASN A 65 16.86 11.42 1.66
N ASP A 66 16.01 10.45 1.98
CA ASP A 66 14.64 10.38 1.47
C ASP A 66 13.65 11.19 2.34
N THR A 67 14.08 11.68 3.51
CA THR A 67 13.20 12.30 4.53
C THR A 67 12.47 13.53 4.01
N GLU A 68 13.14 14.44 3.30
CA GLU A 68 12.51 15.65 2.76
C GLU A 68 11.36 15.31 1.79
N LYS A 69 11.59 14.40 0.84
CA LYS A 69 10.58 13.98 -0.14
C LYS A 69 9.43 13.22 0.52
N MET A 70 9.75 12.39 1.50
CA MET A 70 8.77 11.65 2.27
C MET A 70 7.84 12.59 3.05
N ILE A 71 8.40 13.58 3.76
CA ILE A 71 7.61 14.58 4.50
C ILE A 71 6.77 15.43 3.53
N ALA A 72 7.38 15.92 2.45
CA ALA A 72 6.70 16.72 1.45
C ALA A 72 5.55 15.98 0.73
N SER A 73 5.58 14.63 0.71
CA SER A 73 4.50 13.83 0.10
C SER A 73 3.16 13.92 0.85
N GLY A 74 3.17 14.32 2.13
CA GLY A 74 1.98 14.33 2.98
C GLY A 74 1.40 12.94 3.28
N ALA A 75 2.10 11.87 2.92
CA ALA A 75 1.70 10.51 3.24
C ALA A 75 1.76 10.26 4.76
N VAL A 76 0.80 9.49 5.28
CA VAL A 76 0.69 9.20 6.72
C VAL A 76 1.72 8.15 7.14
N PHE A 77 2.03 7.21 6.24
CA PHE A 77 2.98 6.13 6.48
C PHE A 77 4.09 6.14 5.44
N ALA A 78 5.23 5.53 5.75
CA ALA A 78 6.31 5.34 4.80
C ALA A 78 6.95 3.95 4.96
N ARG A 79 7.40 3.37 3.85
CA ARG A 79 8.15 2.10 3.88
C ARG A 79 9.16 2.00 2.73
N LYS A 80 10.22 1.20 2.86
CA LYS A 80 10.65 0.38 4.00
C LYS A 80 11.92 0.95 4.62
N PHE A 81 12.11 0.79 5.92
CA PHE A 81 13.33 1.22 6.62
C PHE A 81 14.19 0.01 7.01
N LYS A 82 15.49 0.23 7.18
CA LYS A 82 16.33 -0.73 7.90
C LYS A 82 16.03 -0.64 9.39
N HIS A 83 16.36 -1.71 10.11
CA HIS A 83 16.38 -1.66 11.57
C HIS A 83 17.38 -0.58 12.02
N SER A 84 16.96 0.28 12.95
CA SER A 84 17.74 1.39 13.51
C SER A 84 18.29 2.35 12.45
N ASP A 85 17.53 2.61 11.38
CA ASP A 85 17.89 3.61 10.40
C ASP A 85 17.80 5.03 11.00
N PRO A 86 18.82 5.90 10.86
CA PRO A 86 18.80 7.26 11.40
C PRO A 86 17.63 8.13 10.90
N ALA A 87 16.99 7.76 9.77
CA ALA A 87 15.77 8.41 9.33
C ALA A 87 14.64 8.29 10.36
N LEU A 88 14.57 7.19 11.10
CA LEU A 88 13.54 6.96 12.13
C LEU A 88 13.71 7.96 13.29
N ASP A 89 14.92 8.12 13.81
CA ASP A 89 15.20 9.10 14.88
C ASP A 89 14.87 10.53 14.43
N LYS A 90 15.14 10.85 13.16
CA LYS A 90 14.80 12.15 12.58
C LYS A 90 13.29 12.37 12.51
N ILE A 91 12.54 11.36 12.05
CA ILE A 91 11.06 11.41 12.00
C ILE A 91 10.50 11.61 13.40
N ASP A 92 10.96 10.82 14.38
CA ASP A 92 10.51 10.90 15.76
C ASP A 92 10.72 12.32 16.30
N LYS A 93 11.94 12.85 16.15
CA LYS A 93 12.29 14.18 16.64
C LYS A 93 11.55 15.33 15.94
N GLU A 94 11.36 15.27 14.62
CA GLU A 94 10.80 16.39 13.85
C GLU A 94 9.27 16.38 13.76
N LEU A 95 8.64 15.19 13.84
CA LEU A 95 7.20 15.03 13.60
C LEU A 95 6.42 14.47 14.78
N LEU A 96 7.03 13.66 15.66
CA LEU A 96 6.31 12.95 16.72
C LEU A 96 6.59 13.49 18.12
N GLY A 97 7.75 14.13 18.35
CA GLY A 97 8.14 14.70 19.65
C GLY A 97 8.57 13.64 20.66
#